data_AF-A0AB39VMJ0-F1
#
_entry.id   AF-A0AB39VMJ0-F1
#
_cell.length_a   1.000
_cell.length_b   1.000
_cell.length_c   1.000
_cell.angle_alpha   90.00
_cell.angle_beta   90.00
_cell.angle_gamma   90.00
#
_symmetry.space_group_name_H-M   'P 1'
#
loop_
_entity.id
_entity.type
_entity.pdbx_description
1 polymer ?
#
loop_
_entity_poly.entity_id
_entity_poly.type
_entity_poly.pdbx_seq_one_letter_code
_entity_poly.pdbx_strand_id
1 'polypeptide(L)'
;MSDYGLPYRMPPRQPLIIIRCYPWVSRPPRPENFRQWVRFIGKGIAQSFRLMVGVQDYPNYVQHMRIHHPLQQPMSEKEFHRYCLNARFPSEAGKLGKCPC
;
A
#
# COMPACT_ATOMS: atom_id res chain seq x y z
N MET A 1 -29.37 -1.04 54.69
CA MET A 1 -29.27 -1.67 53.36
C MET A 1 -28.30 -0.85 52.55
N SER A 2 -27.20 -1.49 52.14
CA SER A 2 -25.98 -0.88 51.63
C SER A 2 -26.18 -0.22 50.27
N ASP A 3 -25.92 1.09 50.19
CA ASP A 3 -25.78 1.79 48.91
C ASP A 3 -24.27 1.88 48.61
N TYR A 4 -23.77 0.88 47.88
CA TYR A 4 -22.38 0.84 47.44
C TYR A 4 -22.18 1.95 46.41
N GLY A 5 -21.70 3.12 46.86
CA GLY A 5 -21.27 4.20 46.00
C GLY A 5 -20.13 3.75 45.11
N LEU A 6 -20.42 3.46 43.84
CA LEU A 6 -19.44 3.06 42.83
C LEU A 6 -18.43 4.22 42.62
N PRO A 7 -17.13 4.04 42.96
CA PRO A 7 -16.16 5.14 42.97
C PRO A 7 -15.61 5.52 41.58
N TYR A 8 -16.11 4.92 40.50
CA TYR A 8 -15.51 5.06 39.17
C TYR A 8 -16.51 5.52 38.11
N ARG A 9 -17.09 6.71 38.32
CA ARG A 9 -17.73 7.45 37.22
C ARG A 9 -16.63 8.25 36.52
N MET A 10 -16.14 7.75 35.38
CA MET A 10 -15.22 8.54 34.56
C MET A 10 -15.91 9.89 34.22
N PRO A 11 -15.23 11.03 34.35
CA PRO A 11 -15.82 12.31 33.98
C PRO A 11 -16.18 12.31 32.49
N PRO A 12 -17.25 13.04 32.08
CA PRO A 12 -17.58 13.16 30.67
C PRO A 12 -16.39 13.76 29.93
N ARG A 13 -15.81 12.98 29.00
CA ARG A 13 -14.72 13.45 28.13
C ARG A 13 -15.21 14.72 27.43
N GLN A 14 -14.44 15.81 27.55
CA GLN A 14 -14.74 17.07 26.86
C GLN A 14 -14.98 16.79 25.37
N PRO A 15 -15.91 17.53 24.72
CA PRO A 15 -16.17 17.31 23.30
C PRO A 15 -14.90 17.61 22.51
N LEU A 16 -14.36 16.58 21.84
CA LEU A 16 -13.22 16.74 20.95
C LEU A 16 -13.68 17.58 19.74
N ILE A 17 -13.11 18.78 19.60
CA ILE A 17 -13.37 19.66 18.45
C ILE A 17 -12.37 19.32 17.36
N ILE A 18 -12.87 18.88 16.20
CA ILE A 18 -12.03 18.66 15.03
C ILE A 18 -11.68 20.03 14.44
N ILE A 19 -10.44 20.47 14.65
CA ILE A 19 -9.97 21.79 14.19
C ILE A 19 -9.74 21.79 12.67
N ARG A 20 -9.21 20.68 12.12
CA ARG A 20 -8.84 20.60 10.71
C ARG A 20 -8.81 19.15 10.24
N CYS A 21 -9.48 18.88 9.13
CA CYS A 21 -9.32 17.64 8.38
C CYS A 21 -8.23 17.81 7.32
N TYR A 22 -7.29 16.87 7.24
CA TYR A 22 -6.39 16.74 6.10
C TYR A 22 -6.67 15.42 5.39
N PRO A 23 -6.62 15.38 4.05
CA PRO A 23 -6.71 14.12 3.34
C PRO A 23 -5.49 13.26 3.71
N TRP A 24 -5.73 12.10 4.30
CA TRP A 24 -4.68 11.13 4.59
C TRP A 24 -4.01 10.60 3.30
N VAL A 25 -4.74 10.63 2.18
CA VAL A 25 -4.25 10.24 0.87
C VAL A 25 -4.57 11.35 -0.13
N SER A 26 -3.53 12.01 -0.65
CA SER A 26 -3.65 12.94 -1.77
C SER A 26 -4.15 12.20 -3.00
N ARG A 27 -5.43 12.38 -3.34
CA ARG A 27 -5.96 11.88 -4.61
C ARG A 27 -5.31 12.67 -5.74
N PRO A 28 -4.79 12.03 -6.80
CA PRO A 28 -4.28 12.76 -7.94
C PRO A 28 -5.41 13.62 -8.53
N PRO A 29 -5.14 14.87 -8.94
CA PRO A 29 -6.15 15.74 -9.53
C PRO A 29 -6.76 15.08 -10.77
N ARG A 30 -8.05 15.31 -11.01
CA ARG A 30 -8.73 14.84 -12.22
C ARG A 30 -7.99 15.40 -13.44
N PRO A 31 -7.78 14.63 -14.52
CA PRO A 31 -7.12 15.15 -15.71
C PRO A 31 -8.01 16.22 -16.33
N GLU A 32 -7.54 17.46 -16.38
CA GLU A 32 -8.29 18.57 -16.97
C GLU A 32 -8.01 18.70 -18.48
N ASN A 33 -6.85 18.18 -18.92
CA ASN A 33 -6.36 18.30 -20.28
C ASN A 33 -6.16 16.93 -20.95
N PHE A 34 -6.31 16.88 -22.28
CA PHE A 34 -6.13 15.66 -23.09
C PHE A 34 -4.78 14.98 -22.85
N ARG A 35 -3.69 15.75 -22.74
CA ARG A 35 -2.35 15.21 -22.45
C ARG A 35 -2.27 14.51 -21.09
N GLN A 36 -2.97 15.04 -20.08
CA GLN A 36 -3.04 14.40 -18.76
C GLN A 36 -3.91 13.14 -18.81
N TRP A 37 -4.99 13.17 -19.60
CA TRP A 37 -5.85 12.01 -19.84
C TRP A 37 -5.12 10.85 -20.53
N VAL A 38 -4.34 11.13 -21.58
CA VAL A 38 -3.48 10.12 -22.23
C VAL A 38 -2.47 9.52 -21.25
N ARG A 39 -1.85 10.34 -20.39
CA ARG A 39 -0.94 9.84 -19.35
C ARG A 39 -1.65 8.97 -18.31
N PHE A 40 -2.88 9.32 -17.94
CA PHE A 40 -3.70 8.55 -17.01
C PHE A 40 -4.07 7.18 -17.58
N ILE A 41 -4.56 7.15 -18.82
CA ILE A 41 -4.88 5.91 -19.55
C ILE A 41 -3.63 5.05 -19.74
N GLY A 42 -2.50 5.65 -20.14
CA GLY A 42 -1.23 4.94 -20.31
C GLY A 42 -0.74 4.26 -19.02
N LYS A 43 -0.90 4.93 -17.87
CA LYS A 43 -0.61 4.31 -16.56
C LYS A 43 -1.53 3.13 -16.27
N GLY A 44 -2.83 3.25 -16.53
CA GLY A 44 -3.79 2.16 -16.34
C GLY A 44 -3.50 0.95 -17.23
N ILE A 45 -3.21 1.19 -18.52
CA ILE A 45 -2.85 0.12 -19.46
C ILE A 45 -1.55 -0.56 -19.02
N ALA A 46 -0.52 0.19 -18.63
CA ALA A 46 0.72 -0.37 -18.12
C ALA A 46 0.48 -1.22 -16.86
N GLN A 47 -0.39 -0.78 -15.95
CA GLN A 47 -0.77 -1.54 -14.76
C GLN A 47 -1.48 -2.86 -15.12
N SER A 48 -2.42 -2.84 -16.06
CA SER A 48 -3.10 -4.04 -16.54
C SER A 48 -2.15 -4.99 -17.26
N PHE A 49 -1.23 -4.48 -18.08
CA PHE A 49 -0.21 -5.29 -18.74
C PHE A 49 0.76 -5.91 -17.73
N ARG A 50 1.18 -5.18 -16.70
CA ARG A 50 2.02 -5.72 -15.62
C ARG A 50 1.36 -6.90 -14.92
N LEU A 51 0.05 -6.78 -14.64
CA LEU A 51 -0.72 -7.87 -14.05
C LEU A 51 -0.82 -9.07 -15.01
N MET A 52 -1.04 -8.83 -16.30
CA MET A 52 -1.18 -9.88 -17.32
C MET A 52 0.13 -10.63 -17.58
N VAL A 53 1.26 -9.93 -17.70
CA VAL A 53 2.56 -10.54 -18.03
C VAL A 53 3.23 -11.12 -16.77
N GLY A 54 2.76 -10.75 -15.57
CA GLY A 54 3.36 -11.15 -14.29
C GLY A 54 4.75 -10.55 -14.06
N VAL A 55 5.07 -9.46 -14.77
CA VAL A 55 6.33 -8.73 -14.63
C VAL A 55 6.17 -7.77 -13.47
N GLN A 56 6.85 -8.06 -12.37
CA GLN A 56 6.87 -7.20 -11.20
C GLN A 56 7.91 -6.09 -11.46
N ASP A 57 7.56 -4.82 -11.29
CA ASP A 57 8.48 -3.69 -11.45
C ASP A 57 9.26 -3.41 -10.16
N TYR A 58 10.58 -3.31 -10.25
CA TYR A 58 11.44 -2.97 -9.12
C TYR A 58 11.11 -1.61 -8.47
N PRO A 59 10.87 -0.51 -9.21
CA PRO A 59 10.49 0.77 -8.61
C PRO A 59 9.19 0.70 -7.78
N ASN A 60 8.22 -0.09 -8.25
CA ASN A 60 6.95 -0.27 -7.55
C ASN A 60 7.14 -1.09 -6.27
N TYR A 61 7.97 -2.13 -6.31
CA TYR A 61 8.37 -2.90 -5.14
C TYR A 61 9.06 -2.01 -4.08
N VAL A 62 10.03 -1.19 -4.47
CA VAL A 62 10.74 -0.31 -3.52
C VAL A 62 9.80 0.74 -2.92
N GLN A 63 8.86 1.26 -3.70
CA GLN A 63 7.83 2.17 -3.19
C GLN A 63 6.90 1.46 -2.20
N HIS A 64 6.49 0.22 -2.49
CA HIS A 64 5.69 -0.60 -1.59
C HIS A 64 6.44 -0.90 -0.27
N MET A 65 7.73 -1.27 -0.34
CA MET A 65 8.59 -1.45 0.84
C MET A 65 8.69 -0.17 1.68
N ARG A 66 8.91 0.98 1.05
CA ARG A 66 8.98 2.26 1.79
C ARG A 66 7.68 2.62 2.50
N ILE A 67 6.53 2.29 1.92
CA ILE A 67 5.21 2.64 2.49
C ILE A 67 4.79 1.64 3.57
N HIS A 68 4.97 0.33 3.33
CA HIS A 68 4.42 -0.72 4.17
C HIS A 68 5.45 -1.34 5.14
N HIS A 69 6.74 -1.31 4.80
CA HIS A 69 7.82 -1.87 5.61
C HIS A 69 8.99 -0.88 5.76
N PRO A 70 8.78 0.28 6.41
CA PRO A 70 9.81 1.32 6.52
C PRO A 70 11.05 0.88 7.32
N LEU A 71 10.96 -0.24 8.07
CA LEU A 71 12.04 -0.79 8.89
C LEU A 71 12.89 -1.86 8.15
N GLN A 72 12.45 -2.31 6.97
CA GLN A 72 13.18 -3.31 6.19
C GLN A 72 13.89 -2.65 5.00
N GLN A 73 15.13 -3.04 4.74
CA GLN A 73 15.82 -2.61 3.53
C GLN A 73 15.26 -3.37 2.32
N PRO A 74 14.87 -2.67 1.25
CA PRO A 74 14.44 -3.33 0.02
C PRO A 74 15.61 -4.11 -0.60
N MET A 75 15.35 -5.35 -1.02
CA MET A 75 16.30 -6.18 -1.79
C MET A 75 16.87 -5.47 -3.01
N SER A 76 18.04 -5.91 -3.48
CA SER A 76 18.66 -5.37 -4.68
C SER A 76 17.90 -5.77 -5.97
N GLU A 77 18.08 -5.00 -7.04
CA GLU A 77 17.43 -5.25 -8.34
C GLU A 77 17.71 -6.67 -8.89
N LYS A 78 18.93 -7.16 -8.70
CA LYS A 78 19.35 -8.50 -9.15
C LYS A 78 18.65 -9.61 -8.37
N GLU A 79 18.48 -9.44 -7.06
CA GLU A 79 17.77 -10.39 -6.21
C GLU A 79 16.28 -10.42 -6.52
N PHE A 80 15.70 -9.25 -6.77
CA PHE A 80 14.32 -9.11 -7.21
C PHE A 80 14.08 -9.78 -8.56
N HIS A 81 14.98 -9.60 -9.52
CA HIS A 81 14.88 -10.27 -10.82
C HIS A 81 14.92 -11.80 -10.68
N ARG A 82 15.80 -12.33 -9.80
CA ARG A 82 15.88 -13.76 -9.51
C ARG A 82 14.61 -14.27 -8.81
N TYR A 83 14.05 -13.48 -7.88
CA TYR A 83 12.77 -13.78 -7.24
C TYR A 83 11.62 -13.86 -8.26
N CYS A 84 11.55 -12.91 -9.20
CA CYS A 84 10.56 -12.92 -10.27
C CYS A 84 10.68 -14.15 -11.17
N LEU A 85 11.91 -14.54 -11.54
CA LEU A 85 12.15 -15.73 -12.34
C LEU A 85 11.75 -17.01 -11.60
N ASN A 86 12.13 -17.14 -10.32
CA ASN A 86 11.73 -18.27 -9.48
C ASN A 86 10.21 -18.36 -9.27
N ALA A 87 9.54 -17.21 -9.15
CA ALA A 87 8.08 -17.17 -9.06
C ALA A 87 7.39 -17.58 -10.37
N ARG A 88 8.02 -17.35 -11.53
CA ARG A 88 7.47 -17.72 -12.84
C ARG A 88 7.76 -19.17 -13.23
N PHE A 89 8.95 -19.66 -12.90
CA PHE A 89 9.39 -21.03 -13.16
C PHE A 89 9.74 -21.71 -11.83
N PRO A 90 8.74 -22.10 -11.03
CA PRO A 90 8.98 -22.80 -9.79
C PRO A 90 9.54 -24.20 -10.09
N SER A 91 10.82 -24.42 -9.80
CA SER A 91 11.39 -25.78 -9.73
C SER A 91 10.78 -26.60 -8.59
N GLU A 92 10.18 -25.93 -7.60
CA GLU A 92 9.44 -26.51 -6.48
C GLU A 92 8.01 -25.96 -6.42
N ALA A 93 7.01 -26.84 -6.49
CA ALA A 93 5.60 -26.49 -6.45
C ALA A 93 5.21 -25.82 -5.12
N GLY A 94 4.67 -24.59 -5.16
CA GLY A 94 3.74 -24.14 -4.11
C GLY A 94 3.89 -22.75 -3.50
N LYS A 95 4.66 -21.80 -4.06
CA LYS A 95 4.72 -20.43 -3.49
C LYS A 95 4.59 -19.31 -4.54
N LEU A 96 3.53 -19.32 -5.33
CA LEU A 96 3.06 -18.09 -5.99
C LEU A 96 1.99 -17.43 -5.10
N GLY A 97 2.29 -16.25 -4.58
CA GLY A 97 1.24 -15.39 -4.00
C GLY A 97 1.61 -14.57 -2.77
N LYS A 98 2.86 -14.58 -2.30
CA LYS A 98 3.26 -13.73 -1.17
C LYS A 98 4.13 -12.57 -1.66
N CYS A 99 3.83 -11.39 -1.13
CA CYS A 99 4.76 -10.27 -1.16
C CYS A 99 6.11 -10.78 -0.62
N PRO A 100 7.26 -10.38 -1.20
CA PRO A 100 8.58 -10.84 -0.75
C PRO A 100 9.02 -10.29 0.64
N CYS A 101 8.06 -9.99 1.53
CA CYS A 101 8.27 -9.64 2.93
C CYS A 101 8.28 -10.89 3.82
#